data_AF-A0A836BA76-F1
#
_entry.id   AF-A0A836BA76-F1
#
_cell.length_a   1.000
_cell.length_b   1.000
_cell.length_c   1.000
_cell.angle_alpha   90.00
_cell.angle_beta   90.00
_cell.angle_gamma   90.00
#
_symmetry.space_group_name_H-M   'P 1'
#
loop_
_entity.id
_entity.type
_entity.pdbx_description
1 polymer ?
#
loop_
_entity_poly.entity_id
_entity_poly.type
_entity_poly.pdbx_seq_one_letter_code
_entity_poly.pdbx_strand_id
1 'polypeptide(L)'
;MSADSPLDDYTRHTIATIVKEVPMFGRTSPELRFADTFSGPEFCDMLHAAVVSGLAWRDDELHLCCTRRWGCWFALRAVIVFDAVAPGSAINAAPMEEPFPQLRPQLSSAYAALVAAGGLQNWAAHWREWAALRQLASSLAEEDCRYDDEQVAYHYTKDRDTLRKAVEAVQR
;
A
#
# COMPACT_ATOMS: atom_id res chain seq x y z
N MET A 1 21.07 -7.38 -1.71
CA MET A 1 19.65 -7.77 -1.70
C MET A 1 19.55 -8.97 -0.78
N SER A 2 18.83 -8.82 0.33
CA SER A 2 18.46 -9.92 1.20
C SER A 2 17.53 -10.84 0.41
N ALA A 3 17.79 -12.15 0.43
CA ALA A 3 16.92 -13.08 -0.29
C ALA A 3 15.49 -13.15 0.28
N ASP A 4 15.21 -12.55 1.43
CA ASP A 4 13.99 -12.84 2.20
C ASP A 4 12.79 -11.96 1.84
N SER A 5 13.00 -10.75 1.32
CA SER A 5 11.92 -9.88 0.82
C SER A 5 12.27 -9.22 -0.51
N PRO A 6 12.15 -9.94 -1.64
CA PRO A 6 12.56 -9.43 -2.95
C PRO A 6 11.79 -8.18 -3.39
N LEU A 7 10.53 -8.04 -2.96
CA LEU A 7 9.71 -6.87 -3.28
C LEU A 7 10.17 -5.62 -2.54
N ASP A 8 10.51 -5.75 -1.26
CA ASP A 8 10.98 -4.61 -0.46
C ASP A 8 12.39 -4.20 -0.89
N ASP A 9 13.25 -5.17 -1.20
CA ASP A 9 14.57 -4.93 -1.78
C ASP A 9 14.49 -4.18 -3.11
N TYR A 10 13.65 -4.65 -4.02
CA TYR A 10 13.40 -3.98 -5.30
C TYR A 10 12.90 -2.54 -5.08
N THR A 11 11.93 -2.37 -4.17
CA THR A 11 11.35 -1.06 -3.83
C THR A 11 12.43 -0.12 -3.29
N ARG A 12 13.22 -0.56 -2.32
CA ARG A 12 14.31 0.22 -1.71
C ARG A 12 15.34 0.63 -2.75
N HIS A 13 15.80 -0.32 -3.56
CA HIS A 13 16.79 -0.05 -4.59
C HIS A 13 16.28 0.95 -5.63
N THR A 14 15.06 0.76 -6.13
CA THR A 14 14.46 1.58 -7.19
C THR A 14 14.24 3.01 -6.70
N ILE A 15 13.59 3.18 -5.55
CA ILE A 15 13.31 4.52 -4.98
C ILE A 15 14.61 5.23 -4.62
N ALA A 16 15.57 4.56 -3.98
CA ALA A 16 16.84 5.17 -3.64
C ALA A 16 17.66 5.59 -4.87
N THR A 17 17.52 4.87 -5.99
CA THR A 17 18.18 5.23 -7.25
C THR A 17 17.56 6.49 -7.85
N ILE A 18 16.23 6.53 -7.95
CA ILE A 18 15.50 7.71 -8.46
C ILE A 18 15.81 8.95 -7.62
N VAL A 19 15.81 8.83 -6.29
CA VAL A 19 16.03 9.98 -5.40
C VAL A 19 17.45 10.54 -5.49
N LYS A 20 18.45 9.73 -5.85
CA LYS A 20 19.81 10.22 -6.13
C LYS A 20 19.90 11.10 -7.36
N GLU A 21 18.97 10.95 -8.30
CA GLU A 21 18.92 11.75 -9.54
C GLU A 21 18.17 13.07 -9.33
N VAL A 22 17.42 13.21 -8.23
CA VAL A 22 16.72 14.44 -7.89
C VAL A 22 17.76 15.51 -7.52
N PRO A 23 17.74 16.70 -8.16
CA PRO A 23 18.63 17.81 -7.78
C PRO A 23 18.52 18.11 -6.29
N MET A 24 19.63 18.47 -5.63
CA MET A 24 19.56 18.80 -4.21
C MET A 24 18.66 20.00 -3.97
N PHE A 25 17.55 19.75 -3.27
CA PHE A 25 16.66 20.78 -2.73
C PHE A 25 17.02 20.96 -1.25
N GLY A 26 17.73 22.03 -0.91
CA GLY A 26 18.07 22.36 0.47
C GLY A 26 19.52 22.06 0.86
N ARG A 27 19.74 21.80 2.16
CA ARG A 27 21.09 21.68 2.77
C ARG A 27 21.61 20.25 2.87
N THR A 28 20.71 19.27 2.83
CA THR A 28 21.03 17.86 3.06
C THR A 28 20.41 16.99 1.96
N SER A 29 20.91 15.76 1.84
CA SER A 29 20.29 14.76 0.96
C SER A 29 18.90 14.39 1.48
N PRO A 30 17.93 14.09 0.59
CA PRO A 30 16.59 13.68 1.01
C PRO A 30 16.64 12.42 1.89
N GLU A 31 15.83 12.39 2.93
CA GLU A 31 15.66 11.19 3.75
C GLU A 31 14.61 10.27 3.14
N LEU A 32 14.83 8.96 3.27
CA LEU A 32 13.92 7.92 2.80
C LEU A 32 13.36 7.14 3.98
N ARG A 33 12.04 7.10 4.11
CA ARG A 33 11.34 6.30 5.12
C ARG A 33 10.53 5.22 4.40
N PHE A 34 10.81 3.94 4.62
CA PHE A 34 10.20 2.83 3.89
C PHE A 34 9.12 2.10 4.70
N ALA A 35 8.14 1.51 4.00
CA ALA A 35 6.95 0.90 4.61
C ALA A 35 7.24 -0.41 5.38
N ASP A 36 8.37 -1.05 5.10
CA ASP A 36 8.88 -2.24 5.78
C ASP A 36 9.73 -1.89 7.03
N THR A 37 9.88 -0.61 7.38
CA THR A 37 10.44 -0.17 8.66
C THR A 37 9.31 -0.03 9.69
N PHE A 38 9.26 -0.93 10.68
CA PHE A 38 8.13 -1.04 11.63
C PHE A 38 8.34 -0.36 12.99
N SER A 39 9.55 0.13 13.30
CA SER A 39 9.84 0.78 14.58
C SER A 39 11.11 1.64 14.51
N GLY A 40 11.39 2.38 15.59
CA GLY A 40 12.60 3.19 15.72
C GLY A 40 12.48 4.58 15.10
N PRO A 41 13.58 5.35 15.09
CA PRO A 41 13.58 6.74 14.63
C PRO A 41 13.28 6.89 13.13
N GLU A 42 13.46 5.81 12.35
CA GLU A 42 13.19 5.76 10.91
C GLU A 42 11.73 5.39 10.56
N PHE A 43 10.93 4.99 11.56
CA PHE A 43 9.54 4.60 11.35
C PHE A 43 8.69 5.75 10.81
N CYS A 44 7.77 5.42 9.91
CA CYS A 44 6.75 6.34 9.42
C CYS A 44 5.42 5.59 9.27
N ASP A 45 4.35 6.13 9.86
CA ASP A 45 3.00 5.59 9.66
C ASP A 45 2.53 5.91 8.24
N MET A 46 2.61 4.91 7.37
CA MET A 46 2.27 5.06 5.95
C MET A 46 0.79 5.38 5.75
N LEU A 47 -0.11 4.77 6.54
CA LEU A 47 -1.54 5.03 6.41
C LEU A 47 -1.85 6.48 6.78
N HIS A 48 -1.24 6.98 7.85
CA HIS A 48 -1.37 8.38 8.23
C HIS A 48 -0.78 9.32 7.17
N ALA A 49 0.42 9.00 6.64
CA ALA A 49 1.06 9.76 5.57
C ALA A 49 0.17 9.87 4.31
N ALA A 50 -0.52 8.79 3.95
CA ALA A 50 -1.46 8.79 2.82
C ALA A 50 -2.69 9.69 3.07
N VAL A 51 -3.20 9.75 4.30
CA VAL A 51 -4.34 10.60 4.66
C VAL A 51 -3.95 12.07 4.63
N VAL A 52 -2.85 12.45 5.30
CA VAL A 52 -2.44 13.87 5.40
C VAL A 52 -1.93 14.44 4.08
N SER A 53 -1.49 13.58 3.16
CA SER A 53 -1.14 13.99 1.79
C SER A 53 -2.36 14.09 0.86
N GLY A 54 -3.57 13.73 1.32
CA GLY A 54 -4.78 13.67 0.50
C GLY A 54 -4.75 12.57 -0.56
N LEU A 55 -3.78 11.65 -0.49
CA LEU A 55 -3.61 10.57 -1.47
C LEU A 55 -4.75 9.56 -1.39
N ALA A 56 -5.17 9.19 -0.19
CA ALA A 56 -6.18 8.17 0.03
C ALA A 56 -6.99 8.41 1.30
N TRP A 57 -8.23 7.93 1.29
CA TRP A 57 -9.02 7.79 2.50
C TRP A 57 -8.59 6.53 3.25
N ARG A 58 -8.55 6.57 4.59
CA ARG A 58 -8.22 5.43 5.44
C ARG A 58 -9.49 4.83 6.03
N ASP A 59 -9.68 3.54 5.79
CA ASP A 59 -10.69 2.72 6.43
C ASP A 59 -10.19 2.27 7.81
N ASP A 60 -10.79 2.77 8.88
CA ASP A 60 -10.40 2.39 10.23
C ASP A 60 -10.89 1.00 10.64
N GLU A 61 -11.94 0.47 9.99
CA GLU A 61 -12.45 -0.89 10.26
C GLU A 61 -11.60 -1.93 9.52
N LEU A 62 -11.31 -1.69 8.23
CA LEU A 62 -10.56 -2.62 7.39
C LEU A 62 -9.04 -2.44 7.50
N HIS A 63 -8.58 -1.33 8.09
CA HIS A 63 -7.18 -0.91 8.12
C HIS A 63 -6.55 -0.82 6.72
N LEU A 64 -7.32 -0.34 5.73
CA LEU A 64 -6.90 -0.18 4.33
C LEU A 64 -6.93 1.29 3.94
N CYS A 65 -6.06 1.69 3.01
CA CYS A 65 -6.26 2.92 2.25
C CYS A 65 -7.05 2.63 0.97
N CYS A 66 -7.99 3.52 0.65
CA CYS A 66 -8.86 3.42 -0.53
C CYS A 66 -8.88 4.75 -1.29
N THR A 67 -8.91 4.67 -2.62
CA THR A 67 -9.08 5.81 -3.51
C THR A 67 -10.28 5.60 -4.42
N ARG A 68 -10.90 6.69 -4.92
CA ARG A 68 -11.97 6.57 -5.94
C ARG A 68 -11.47 5.91 -7.22
N ARG A 69 -10.22 6.19 -7.60
CA ARG A 69 -9.64 5.73 -8.86
C ARG A 69 -9.28 4.24 -8.84
N TRP A 70 -8.52 3.79 -7.85
CA TRP A 70 -7.93 2.45 -7.82
C TRP A 70 -8.53 1.53 -6.74
N GLY A 71 -9.52 2.02 -5.99
CA GLY A 71 -10.02 1.35 -4.80
C GLY A 71 -8.87 1.13 -3.81
N CYS A 72 -8.81 -0.07 -3.25
CA CYS A 72 -7.77 -0.51 -2.34
C CYS A 72 -6.59 -1.18 -3.06
N TRP A 73 -6.54 -1.30 -4.39
CA TRP A 73 -5.54 -2.11 -5.12
C TRP A 73 -4.22 -1.38 -5.38
N PHE A 74 -3.61 -0.84 -4.32
CA PHE A 74 -2.28 -0.24 -4.34
C PHE A 74 -1.54 -0.51 -3.02
N ALA A 75 -0.26 -0.16 -2.98
CA ALA A 75 0.55 -0.28 -1.77
C ALA A 75 1.38 0.99 -1.56
N LEU A 76 1.43 1.46 -0.32
CA LEU A 76 2.29 2.55 0.10
C LEU A 76 3.69 1.98 0.34
N ARG A 77 4.73 2.69 -0.14
CA ARG A 77 6.10 2.15 -0.19
C ARG A 77 7.13 2.99 0.53
N ALA A 78 7.09 4.29 0.34
CA ALA A 78 8.02 5.19 1.00
C ALA A 78 7.45 6.60 1.14
N VAL A 79 7.99 7.33 2.12
CA VAL A 79 7.91 8.79 2.24
C VAL A 79 9.32 9.35 1.99
N ILE A 80 9.40 10.39 1.17
CA ILE A 80 10.64 11.10 0.85
C ILE A 80 10.57 12.46 1.55
N VAL A 81 11.54 12.76 2.41
CA VAL A 81 11.59 13.99 3.18
C VAL A 81 12.71 14.87 2.66
N PHE A 82 12.35 16.10 2.28
CA PHE A 82 13.31 17.12 1.84
C PHE A 82 13.46 18.16 2.95
N ASP A 83 14.69 18.33 3.47
CA ASP A 83 15.00 19.43 4.40
C ASP A 83 15.21 20.73 3.61
N ALA A 84 14.10 21.29 3.18
CA ALA A 84 14.03 22.51 2.40
C ALA A 84 12.90 23.41 2.90
N VAL A 85 13.00 24.71 2.60
CA VAL A 85 11.89 25.63 2.82
C VAL A 85 10.74 25.21 1.90
N ALA A 86 9.64 24.78 2.50
CA ALA A 86 8.44 24.43 1.75
C ALA A 86 7.94 25.67 0.96
N PRO A 87 7.45 25.50 -0.27
CA PRO A 87 6.83 26.59 -1.01
C PRO A 87 5.72 27.23 -0.16
N GLY A 88 5.51 28.54 -0.24
CA GLY A 88 4.40 29.19 0.50
C GLY A 88 3.00 28.67 0.10
N SER A 89 2.90 28.04 -1.07
CA SER A 89 1.74 27.27 -1.52
C SER A 89 1.72 25.83 -1.02
N ALA A 90 2.52 25.48 0.00
CA ALA A 90 2.64 24.14 0.54
C ALA A 90 1.23 23.59 0.76
N ILE A 91 0.95 22.57 -0.02
CA ILE A 91 -0.39 22.08 -0.30
C ILE A 91 -0.90 21.50 1.01
N ASN A 92 -1.78 22.22 1.71
CA ASN A 92 -2.69 21.59 2.65
C ASN A 92 -3.62 20.73 1.80
N ALA A 93 -3.20 19.49 1.54
CA ALA A 93 -4.02 18.57 0.79
C ALA A 93 -5.31 18.37 1.58
N ALA A 94 -6.44 18.58 0.92
CA ALA A 94 -7.71 18.26 1.54
C ALA A 94 -7.74 16.75 1.80
N PRO A 95 -8.10 16.31 3.01
CA PRO A 95 -8.31 14.89 3.25
C PRO A 95 -9.31 14.33 2.24
N MET A 96 -9.01 13.14 1.72
CA MET A 96 -9.95 12.46 0.83
C MET A 96 -11.18 12.03 1.64
N GLU A 97 -12.37 12.29 1.10
CA GLU A 97 -13.62 11.75 1.63
C GLU A 97 -13.71 10.25 1.42
N GLU A 98 -14.52 9.55 2.22
CA GLU A 98 -14.80 8.13 2.00
C GLU A 98 -15.29 7.89 0.56
N PRO A 99 -14.59 7.07 -0.26
CA PRO A 99 -14.92 6.92 -1.66
C PRO A 99 -16.29 6.28 -1.90
N PHE A 100 -16.65 5.26 -1.10
CA PHE A 100 -17.80 4.39 -1.35
C PHE A 100 -18.61 4.09 -0.08
N PRO A 101 -19.18 5.11 0.60
CA PRO A 101 -19.93 4.93 1.84
C PRO A 101 -21.12 3.97 1.72
N GLN A 102 -21.69 3.84 0.52
CA GLN A 102 -22.76 2.90 0.21
C GLN A 102 -22.39 1.42 0.40
N LEU A 103 -21.09 1.07 0.35
CA LEU A 103 -20.61 -0.30 0.54
C LEU A 103 -20.43 -0.64 2.03
N ARG A 104 -20.47 0.34 2.93
CA ARG A 104 -20.18 0.18 4.36
C ARG A 104 -20.93 -0.97 5.02
N PRO A 105 -22.27 -1.13 4.86
CA PRO A 105 -22.98 -2.24 5.50
C PRO A 105 -22.51 -3.62 5.04
N GLN A 106 -22.14 -3.75 3.77
CA GLN A 106 -21.67 -5.00 3.17
C GLN A 106 -20.24 -5.32 3.64
N LEU A 107 -19.38 -4.28 3.69
CA LEU A 107 -18.02 -4.39 4.18
C LEU A 107 -17.97 -4.80 5.65
N SER A 108 -18.72 -4.13 6.52
CA SER A 108 -18.74 -4.45 7.95
C SER A 108 -19.27 -5.86 8.21
N SER A 109 -20.30 -6.29 7.46
CA SER A 109 -20.83 -7.66 7.56
C SER A 109 -19.80 -8.70 7.09
N ALA A 110 -19.15 -8.48 5.95
CA ALA A 110 -18.13 -9.38 5.42
C ALA A 110 -16.89 -9.45 6.33
N TYR A 111 -16.44 -8.30 6.86
CA TYR A 111 -15.35 -8.22 7.83
C TYR A 111 -15.68 -8.99 9.11
N ALA A 112 -16.86 -8.75 9.71
CA ALA A 112 -17.29 -9.46 10.90
C ALA A 112 -17.36 -10.98 10.70
N ALA A 113 -17.87 -11.44 9.55
CA ALA A 113 -17.91 -12.85 9.20
C ALA A 113 -16.50 -13.46 9.09
N LEU A 114 -15.58 -12.74 8.44
CA LEU A 114 -14.18 -13.16 8.31
C LEU A 114 -13.46 -13.22 9.66
N VAL A 115 -13.67 -12.21 10.51
CA VAL A 115 -13.13 -12.20 11.88
C VAL A 115 -13.69 -13.38 12.70
N ALA A 116 -14.99 -13.63 12.64
CA ALA A 116 -15.62 -14.76 13.32
C ALA A 116 -15.11 -16.12 12.84
N ALA A 117 -14.70 -16.23 11.58
CA ALA A 117 -14.10 -17.43 10.99
C ALA A 117 -12.62 -17.64 11.39
N GLY A 118 -12.00 -16.69 12.11
CA GLY A 118 -10.59 -16.79 12.51
C GLY A 118 -9.61 -16.05 11.60
N GLY A 119 -10.11 -15.16 10.72
CA GLY A 119 -9.29 -14.48 9.70
C GLY A 119 -8.13 -13.65 10.26
N LEU A 120 -8.27 -13.08 11.47
CA LEU A 120 -7.21 -12.31 12.13
C LEU A 120 -6.13 -13.22 12.75
N GLN A 121 -6.51 -14.42 13.19
CA GLN A 121 -5.63 -15.37 13.84
C GLN A 121 -4.82 -16.18 12.81
N ASN A 122 -5.39 -16.39 11.62
CA ASN A 122 -4.75 -17.16 10.56
C ASN A 122 -4.90 -16.48 9.19
N TRP A 123 -4.25 -15.33 9.04
CA TRP A 123 -4.29 -14.52 7.82
C TRP A 123 -3.99 -15.31 6.54
N ALA A 124 -2.96 -16.16 6.58
CA ALA A 124 -2.53 -16.95 5.43
C ALA A 124 -3.54 -18.03 5.03
N ALA A 125 -4.30 -18.62 5.97
CA ALA A 125 -5.33 -19.59 5.64
C ALA A 125 -6.57 -18.94 4.99
N HIS A 126 -6.89 -17.71 5.39
CA HIS A 126 -8.07 -16.96 4.94
C HIS A 126 -7.76 -15.90 3.88
N TRP A 127 -6.65 -16.05 3.16
CA TRP A 127 -6.18 -14.99 2.26
C TRP A 127 -7.15 -14.68 1.12
N ARG A 128 -7.93 -15.67 0.68
CA ARG A 128 -8.92 -15.49 -0.39
C ARG A 128 -10.08 -14.62 0.08
N GLU A 129 -10.51 -14.81 1.33
CA GLU A 129 -11.54 -14.02 1.97
C GLU A 129 -11.06 -12.59 2.21
N TRP A 130 -9.81 -12.40 2.63
CA TRP A 130 -9.18 -11.07 2.70
C TRP A 130 -9.09 -10.40 1.32
N ALA A 131 -8.73 -11.15 0.28
CA ALA A 131 -8.71 -10.64 -1.10
C ALA A 131 -10.12 -10.29 -1.60
N ALA A 132 -11.13 -11.09 -1.26
CA ALA A 132 -12.54 -10.82 -1.59
C ALA A 132 -13.07 -9.58 -0.88
N LEU A 133 -12.71 -9.37 0.39
CA LEU A 133 -13.05 -8.17 1.15
C LEU A 133 -12.43 -6.91 0.51
N ARG A 134 -11.16 -6.98 0.11
CA ARG A 134 -10.47 -5.90 -0.62
C ARG A 134 -11.12 -5.64 -1.99
N GLN A 135 -11.55 -6.70 -2.68
CA GLN A 135 -12.29 -6.57 -3.94
C GLN A 135 -13.63 -5.88 -3.74
N LEU A 136 -14.39 -6.26 -2.70
CA LEU A 136 -15.65 -5.61 -2.35
C LEU A 136 -15.43 -4.12 -2.08
N ALA A 137 -14.41 -3.77 -1.29
CA ALA A 137 -14.05 -2.38 -0.98
C ALA A 137 -13.63 -1.56 -2.21
N SER A 138 -13.28 -2.24 -3.31
CA SER A 138 -12.83 -1.62 -4.56
C SER A 138 -13.84 -1.77 -5.70
N SER A 139 -15.01 -2.36 -5.43
CA SER A 139 -15.96 -2.79 -6.48
C SER A 139 -16.59 -1.66 -7.29
N LEU A 140 -16.50 -0.43 -6.78
CA LEU A 140 -16.99 0.80 -7.42
C LEU A 140 -15.85 1.76 -7.81
N ALA A 141 -14.60 1.26 -7.82
CA ALA A 141 -13.46 2.04 -8.31
C ALA A 141 -13.61 2.37 -9.80
N GLU A 142 -13.13 3.54 -10.18
CA GLU A 142 -13.22 4.04 -11.57
C GLU A 142 -12.38 3.19 -12.53
N GLU A 143 -11.23 2.70 -12.06
CA GLU A 143 -10.31 1.85 -12.82
C GLU A 143 -10.24 0.45 -12.22
N ASP A 144 -10.25 -0.56 -13.08
CA ASP A 144 -9.96 -1.93 -12.68
C ASP A 144 -8.44 -2.10 -12.52
N CYS A 145 -7.94 -1.72 -11.35
CA CYS A 145 -6.53 -1.87 -10.97
C CYS A 145 -6.28 -3.09 -10.08
N ARG A 146 -7.21 -4.06 -10.08
CA ARG A 146 -7.02 -5.31 -9.33
C ARG A 146 -5.74 -5.98 -9.81
N TYR A 147 -4.92 -6.39 -8.85
CA TYR A 147 -3.78 -7.26 -9.14
C TYR A 147 -4.25 -8.55 -9.81
N ASP A 148 -3.43 -9.10 -10.70
CA ASP A 148 -3.72 -10.43 -11.25
C ASP A 148 -3.70 -11.50 -10.15
N ASP A 149 -4.25 -12.67 -10.45
CA ASP A 149 -4.41 -13.73 -9.44
C ASP A 149 -3.07 -14.22 -8.87
N GLU A 150 -2.00 -14.18 -9.66
CA GLU A 150 -0.66 -14.58 -9.22
C GLU A 150 -0.06 -13.53 -8.26
N GLN A 151 -0.20 -12.25 -8.58
CA GLN A 151 0.19 -11.13 -7.74
C GLN A 151 -0.61 -11.11 -6.42
N VAL A 152 -1.92 -11.35 -6.47
CA VAL A 152 -2.75 -11.48 -5.25
C VAL A 152 -2.25 -12.66 -4.43
N ALA A 153 -2.10 -13.85 -5.02
CA ALA A 153 -1.63 -15.02 -4.29
C ALA A 153 -0.27 -14.75 -3.64
N TYR A 154 0.70 -14.25 -4.39
CA TYR A 154 2.02 -13.90 -3.87
C TYR A 154 1.97 -12.86 -2.74
N HIS A 155 1.12 -11.83 -2.88
CA HIS A 155 0.98 -10.79 -1.86
C HIS A 155 0.62 -11.37 -0.49
N TYR A 156 -0.26 -12.37 -0.45
CA TYR A 156 -0.75 -12.99 0.77
C TYR A 156 0.08 -14.19 1.26
N THR A 157 0.60 -15.01 0.35
CA THR A 157 1.30 -16.26 0.73
C THR A 157 2.81 -16.09 0.82
N LYS A 158 3.37 -15.07 0.15
CA LYS A 158 4.82 -14.90 -0.07
C LYS A 158 5.48 -16.10 -0.76
N ASP A 159 4.70 -16.89 -1.52
CA ASP A 159 5.21 -18.05 -2.24
C ASP A 159 6.18 -17.63 -3.36
N ARG A 160 7.47 -17.98 -3.18
CA ARG A 160 8.54 -17.62 -4.10
C ARG A 160 8.43 -18.34 -5.45
N ASP A 161 7.76 -19.48 -5.51
CA ASP A 161 7.55 -20.18 -6.77
C ASP A 161 6.58 -19.41 -7.67
N THR A 162 5.56 -18.77 -7.09
CA THR A 162 4.68 -17.84 -7.81
C THR A 162 5.46 -16.64 -8.33
N LEU A 163 6.31 -16.02 -7.50
CA LEU A 163 7.15 -14.90 -7.94
C LEU A 163 8.11 -15.30 -9.06
N ARG A 164 8.77 -16.46 -8.95
CA ARG A 164 9.72 -16.95 -9.96
C ARG A 164 9.03 -17.09 -11.32
N LYS A 165 7.85 -17.73 -11.36
CA LYS A 165 7.07 -17.91 -12.59
C LYS A 165 6.70 -16.56 -13.22
N ALA A 166 6.24 -15.61 -12.42
CA ALA A 166 5.88 -14.28 -12.91
C ALA A 166 7.08 -13.53 -13.52
N VAL A 167 8.25 -13.58 -12.86
CA VAL A 167 9.49 -12.95 -13.39
C VAL A 167 9.95 -13.61 -14.68
N GLU A 168 9.94 -14.95 -14.74
CA GLU A 168 10.31 -15.70 -15.94
C GLU A 168 9.38 -15.43 -17.14
N ALA A 169 8.11 -15.11 -16.90
CA ALA A 169 7.15 -14.79 -17.96
C ALA A 169 7.42 -13.44 -18.63
N VAL A 170 7.92 -12.45 -17.87
CA VAL A 170 8.21 -11.09 -18.37
C VAL A 170 9.55 -11.00 -19.11
N GLN A 171 10.46 -11.95 -18.87
CA GLN A 171 11.76 -12.00 -19.53
C GLN A 171 11.76 -12.70 -20.91
N ARG A 172 10.62 -13.24 -21.33
CA ARG A 172 10.44 -13.88 -22.65
C ARG A 172 9.90 -12.90 -23.67
#